data_AF-A0A8T5ED02-F1
#
_entry.id   AF-A0A8T5ED02-F1
#
_cell.length_a   1.000
_cell.length_b   1.000
_cell.length_c   1.000
_cell.angle_alpha   90.00
_cell.angle_beta   90.00
_cell.angle_gamma   90.00
#
_symmetry.space_group_name_H-M   'P 1'
#
loop_
_entity.id
_entity.type
_entity.pdbx_description
1 polymer ?
#
loop_
_entity_poly.entity_id
_entity_poly.type
_entity_poly.pdbx_seq_one_letter_code
_entity_poly.pdbx_strand_id
1 'polypeptide(L)' 'MIEETSAGIVLFRKENSKNLFLLLNYPSGHWDFVKGKMEKG' A
#
# COMPACT_ATOMS: atom_id res chain seq x y z
N MET A 1 3.82 -24.66 -5.56
CA MET A 1 3.76 -23.18 -5.60
C MET A 1 3.75 -22.72 -4.15
N ILE A 2 4.62 -21.79 -3.76
CA ILE A 2 4.58 -21.22 -2.40
C ILE A 2 3.63 -20.04 -2.45
N GLU A 3 2.58 -20.06 -1.65
CA GLU A 3 1.66 -18.93 -1.52
C GLU A 3 2.27 -17.88 -0.58
N GLU A 4 2.29 -16.64 -1.05
CA GLU A 4 2.78 -15.49 -0.30
C GLU A 4 1.60 -14.54 -0.08
N THR A 5 1.35 -14.16 1.17
CA THR A 5 0.27 -13.24 1.52
C THR A 5 0.87 -11.87 1.87
N SER A 6 0.25 -10.81 1.36
CA SER A 6 0.57 -9.43 1.77
C SER A 6 -0.58 -8.82 2.55
N ALA A 7 -0.25 -7.96 3.51
CA ALA A 7 -1.20 -7.10 4.20
C ALA A 7 -0.80 -5.63 4.01
N GLY A 8 -1.78 -4.73 4.02
CA GLY A 8 -1.55 -3.31 3.78
C GLY A 8 -2.70 -2.43 4.25
N ILE A 9 -2.53 -1.12 4.06
CA ILE A 9 -3.51 -0.10 4.42
C ILE A 9 -3.72 0.88 3.26
N VAL A 10 -4.97 1.21 3.00
CA VAL A 10 -5.34 2.33 2.12
C VAL A 10 -5.48 3.58 2.97
N LEU A 11 -4.38 4.33 3.08
CA LEU A 11 -4.38 5.58 3.82
C LEU A 11 -4.86 6.72 2.92
N PHE A 12 -5.84 7.48 3.41
CA PHE A 12 -6.34 8.67 2.71
C PHE A 12 -6.58 9.82 3.69
N ARG A 13 -6.55 11.04 3.16
CA ARG A 13 -7.02 12.25 3.85
C ARG A 13 -8.05 12.97 3.01
N LYS A 14 -8.95 13.70 3.66
CA LYS A 14 -9.91 14.58 2.99
C LYS A 14 -9.30 15.96 2.80
N GLU A 15 -9.38 16.48 1.57
CA GLU A 15 -8.97 17.84 1.24
C GLU A 15 -9.95 18.38 0.18
N ASN A 16 -10.61 19.52 0.46
CA ASN A 16 -11.59 20.14 -0.44
C ASN A 16 -12.64 19.16 -1.01
N SER A 17 -13.26 18.36 -0.13
CA SER A 17 -14.24 17.32 -0.49
C SER A 17 -13.72 16.19 -1.39
N LYS A 18 -12.40 16.09 -1.59
CA LYS A 18 -11.73 14.98 -2.29
C LYS A 18 -11.01 14.08 -1.31
N ASN A 19 -10.92 12.80 -1.64
CA ASN A 19 -10.05 11.86 -0.95
C ASN A 19 -8.70 11.83 -1.68
N LEU A 20 -7.64 12.18 -0.97
CA LEU A 20 -6.26 12.06 -1.44
C LEU A 20 -5.63 10.84 -0.79
N PHE A 21 -5.01 9.99 -1.60
CA PHE A 21 -4.44 8.72 -1.17
C PHE A 21 -2.93 8.79 -1.04
N LEU A 22 -2.38 8.10 -0.03
CA LEU A 22 -0.94 7.91 0.08
C LEU A 22 -0.50 6.76 -0.83
N LEU A 23 0.35 7.07 -1.80
CA LEU A 23 1.06 6.09 -2.63
C LEU A 23 2.56 6.20 -2.37
N LEU A 24 3.24 5.06 -2.37
CA LEU A 24 4.70 4.97 -2.24
C LEU A 24 5.33 4.73 -3.60
N ASN A 25 6.42 5.44 -3.90
CA ASN A 25 7.24 5.17 -5.08
C ASN A 25 8.31 4.14 -4.74
N TYR A 26 8.21 2.94 -5.30
CA TYR A 26 9.20 1.89 -5.08
C TYR A 26 10.37 2.05 -6.07
N PRO A 27 11.62 1.71 -5.67
CA PRO A 27 12.79 1.81 -6.55
C PRO A 27 12.66 1.09 -7.91
N SER A 28 11.79 0.10 -8.00
CA SER A 28 11.41 -0.60 -9.24
C SER A 28 10.53 0.21 -10.20
N GLY A 29 10.21 1.47 -9.89
CA GLY A 29 9.52 2.41 -10.77
C GLY A 29 7.99 2.35 -10.76
N HIS A 30 7.38 1.66 -9.78
CA HIS A 30 5.94 1.60 -9.64
C HIS A 30 5.46 2.31 -8.37
N TRP A 31 4.20 2.75 -8.42
CA TRP A 31 3.48 3.32 -7.28
C TRP A 31 2.47 2.31 -6.77
N ASP A 32 2.41 2.14 -5.45
CA ASP A 32 1.43 1.26 -4.82
C ASP A 32 1.02 1.82 -3.45
N PHE A 33 -0.05 1.28 -2.89
CA PHE A 33 -0.44 1.52 -1.50
C PHE A 33 0.57 0.91 -0.53
N VAL A 34 0.56 1.41 0.70
CA VAL A 34 1.37 0.86 1.79
C VAL A 34 0.98 -0.59 2.02
N LYS A 35 1.87 -1.53 1.68
CA LYS A 35 1.68 -2.96 1.89
C LYS A 35 3.02 -3.68 2.08
N GLY A 36 2.97 -4.86 2.68
CA GLY A 36 4.15 -5.70 2.90
C GLY A 36 3.79 -7.18 3.05
N LYS A 37 4.82 -8.03 2.99
CA LYS A 37 4.69 -9.47 3.22
C LYS A 37 4.21 -9.73 4.66
N MET A 38 3.25 -10.63 4.81
CA MET A 38 2.78 -11.07 6.12
C MET A 38 3.85 -11.95 6.77
N GLU A 39 4.27 -11.58 7.97
CA GLU A 39 5.21 -12.36 8.77
C GLU A 39 4.52 -13.60 9.35
N LYS A 40 5.33 -14.59 9.76
CA LYS A 40 4.81 -15.75 10.50
C LYS A 40 4.48 -15.27 11.92
N GLY A 41 3.26 -15.54 12.38
CA GLY A 41 2.80 -15.23 13.73
C GLY A 41 3.55 -16.01 14.81
#